data_AF-A0A953G7U1-F1
#
_entry.id   AF-A0A953G7U1-F1
#
_cell.length_a   1.000
_cell.length_b   1.000
_cell.length_c   1.000
_cell.angle_alpha   90.00
_cell.angle_beta   90.00
_cell.angle_gamma   90.00
#
_symmetry.space_group_name_H-M   'P 1'
#
loop_
_entity.id
_entity.type
_entity.pdbx_description
1 polymer ?
#
loop_
_entity_poly.entity_id
_entity_poly.type
_entity_poly.pdbx_seq_one_letter_code
_entity_poly.pdbx_strand_id
1 'polypeptide(L)'
;MDEIRNYRVLLWSTIVLFILCLFKGINISGEDMVEMIPYLLKWEDPTLYSKDFYLNYVWDLKFFERSTLLYIFHYSPLSIEITSYFLFIFFALLMISSMILIFNYFLDSIRISVVFTLLYCSFSHLTSIGMNELYNNVPVSSFFSFSLLTFAFYVILLQRYFIAIILITLAAYIHPVCGMHGYIYYSLYMIFKEGNIRNNIRKLIKLSTIFVLFFIPYVYFLLRSSKPININSTLVAQILEFRIGHHFYPQYQGAIHWFIFILLCTISIAYFRKYNRGMMGVIIGGLGVIILYSIGLIIFSIEFLTNSVLLISSVWLEFFSMVAVAAITWKFIQSNFKLEIRSWEIFITAGVLILMLTWVIVGKYLHHETQLLLEEQIEISENASRISSKVDLFIIPQNFTFFKTIAKRSCYVDYKSIAHHPAYLLKWYERIQSIYNINIDDRRSMLNLNSLADLHLAKTPDSTLSVWNKNFQINYIIRPIPISESMYPILYRTKHYCLQKIENE
;
A
#
# COMPACT_ATOMS: atom_id res chain seq x y z
N MET A 1 -12.44 28.87 20.89
CA MET A 1 -11.61 29.01 19.66
C MET A 1 -11.19 27.65 19.10
N ASP A 2 -10.85 26.66 19.94
CA ASP A 2 -10.43 25.33 19.48
C ASP A 2 -11.53 24.54 18.73
N GLU A 3 -12.79 24.66 19.14
CA GLU A 3 -13.90 23.98 18.45
C GLU A 3 -14.09 24.46 17.00
N ILE A 4 -14.11 25.78 16.78
CA ILE A 4 -14.21 26.37 15.43
C ILE A 4 -13.05 25.92 14.55
N ARG A 5 -11.86 25.78 15.13
CA ARG A 5 -10.68 25.25 14.42
C ARG A 5 -10.90 23.79 14.02
N ASN A 6 -11.43 22.96 14.91
CA ASN A 6 -11.71 21.55 14.62
C ASN A 6 -12.74 21.38 13.50
N TYR A 7 -13.84 22.14 13.52
CA TYR A 7 -14.84 22.11 12.43
C TYR A 7 -14.25 22.51 11.08
N ARG A 8 -13.36 23.51 11.05
CA ARG A 8 -12.69 23.94 9.83
C ARG A 8 -11.76 22.86 9.28
N VAL A 9 -10.97 22.20 10.13
CA VAL A 9 -10.07 21.11 9.71
C VAL A 9 -10.87 19.97 9.09
N LEU A 10 -11.97 19.56 9.73
CA LEU A 10 -12.82 18.50 9.21
C LEU A 10 -13.45 18.88 7.86
N LEU A 11 -14.03 20.09 7.76
CA LEU A 11 -14.60 20.59 6.50
C LEU A 11 -13.57 20.56 5.36
N TRP A 12 -12.37 21.09 5.59
CA TRP A 12 -11.32 21.10 4.58
C TRP A 12 -10.84 19.68 4.25
N SER A 13 -10.77 18.80 5.23
CA SER A 13 -10.39 17.40 5.01
C SER A 13 -11.41 16.69 4.13
N THR A 14 -12.70 16.96 4.33
CA THR A 14 -13.78 16.45 3.46
C THR A 14 -13.65 16.98 2.04
N ILE A 15 -13.33 18.26 1.86
CA ILE A 15 -13.10 18.86 0.52
C ILE A 15 -11.91 18.19 -0.17
N VAL A 16 -10.78 18.04 0.53
CA VAL A 16 -9.58 17.36 0.01
C VAL A 16 -9.90 15.92 -0.35
N LEU A 17 -10.58 15.18 0.53
CA LEU A 17 -10.98 13.81 0.28
C LEU A 17 -11.89 13.70 -0.94
N PHE A 18 -12.88 14.59 -1.07
CA PHE A 18 -13.77 14.61 -2.23
C PHE A 18 -12.99 14.80 -3.54
N ILE A 19 -12.03 15.74 -3.58
CA ILE A 19 -11.17 15.96 -4.76
C ILE A 19 -10.30 14.72 -5.03
N LEU A 20 -9.70 14.13 -4.00
CA LEU A 20 -8.88 12.93 -4.15
C LEU A 20 -9.71 11.74 -4.65
N CYS A 21 -10.94 11.57 -4.18
CA CYS A 21 -11.86 10.53 -4.69
C CYS A 21 -12.24 10.78 -6.16
N LEU A 22 -12.43 12.04 -6.58
CA LEU A 22 -12.66 12.36 -7.98
C LEU A 22 -11.42 12.11 -8.85
N PHE A 23 -10.23 12.33 -8.30
CA PHE A 23 -8.95 12.20 -8.99
C PHE A 23 -8.47 10.76 -9.09
N LYS A 24 -8.37 10.05 -7.97
CA LYS A 24 -7.83 8.69 -7.84
C LYS A 24 -8.92 7.61 -7.84
N GLY A 25 -10.20 7.96 -7.70
CA GLY A 25 -11.26 6.98 -7.45
C GLY A 25 -11.17 6.37 -6.05
N ILE A 26 -12.00 5.35 -5.80
CA ILE A 26 -11.90 4.48 -4.62
C ILE A 26 -11.93 3.05 -5.14
N ASN A 27 -10.95 2.23 -4.75
CA ASN A 27 -10.89 0.83 -5.14
C ASN A 27 -11.06 -0.05 -3.92
N ILE A 28 -12.22 -0.71 -3.81
CA ILE A 28 -12.56 -1.58 -2.67
C ILE A 28 -12.47 -3.08 -3.01
N SER A 29 -12.27 -3.44 -4.28
CA SER A 29 -12.46 -4.82 -4.77
C SER A 29 -11.24 -5.44 -5.43
N GLY A 30 -10.28 -4.61 -5.87
CA GLY A 30 -9.05 -5.04 -6.52
C GLY A 30 -7.79 -4.72 -5.71
N GLU A 31 -6.65 -4.71 -6.38
CA GLU A 31 -5.33 -4.52 -5.77
C GLU A 31 -5.12 -5.49 -4.60
N ASP A 32 -4.62 -5.01 -3.45
CA ASP A 32 -4.34 -5.83 -2.28
C ASP A 32 -5.63 -6.29 -1.55
N MET A 33 -6.81 -5.78 -1.91
CA MET A 33 -8.09 -6.27 -1.36
C MET A 33 -8.42 -7.69 -1.83
N VAL A 34 -7.74 -8.17 -2.88
CA VAL A 34 -7.85 -9.55 -3.38
C VAL A 34 -7.44 -10.61 -2.34
N GLU A 35 -6.65 -10.24 -1.33
CA GLU A 35 -6.28 -11.09 -0.21
C GLU A 35 -7.37 -11.17 0.87
N MET A 36 -8.28 -10.19 0.89
CA MET A 36 -9.22 -9.96 1.99
C MET A 36 -10.67 -10.23 1.62
N ILE A 37 -11.16 -9.61 0.55
CA ILE A 37 -12.57 -9.72 0.16
C ILE A 37 -12.93 -11.18 -0.20
N PRO A 38 -12.15 -11.91 -1.02
CA PRO A 38 -12.43 -13.32 -1.29
C PRO A 38 -12.42 -14.20 -0.02
N TYR A 39 -11.58 -13.87 0.96
CA TYR A 39 -11.56 -14.57 2.24
C TYR A 39 -12.86 -14.34 3.04
N LEU A 40 -13.33 -13.08 3.12
CA LEU A 40 -14.60 -12.73 3.76
C LEU A 40 -15.78 -13.40 3.06
N LEU A 41 -15.80 -13.40 1.73
CA LEU A 41 -16.82 -14.08 0.93
C LEU A 41 -16.82 -15.61 1.17
N LYS A 42 -15.65 -16.22 1.37
CA LYS A 42 -15.54 -17.64 1.75
C LYS A 42 -16.06 -17.91 3.17
N TRP A 43 -15.91 -16.96 4.09
CA TRP A 43 -16.51 -17.06 5.42
C TRP A 43 -18.04 -17.04 5.36
N GLU A 44 -18.64 -16.21 4.50
CA GLU A 44 -20.09 -16.16 4.28
C GLU A 44 -20.61 -17.39 3.53
N ASP A 45 -19.88 -17.85 2.52
CA ASP A 45 -20.21 -19.03 1.73
C ASP A 45 -18.99 -19.96 1.58
N PRO A 46 -18.85 -20.98 2.45
CA PRO A 46 -17.74 -21.92 2.41
C PRO A 46 -17.64 -22.76 1.13
N THR A 47 -18.67 -22.75 0.27
CA THR A 47 -18.63 -23.44 -1.03
C THR A 47 -17.81 -22.68 -2.09
N LEU A 48 -17.50 -21.40 -1.84
CA LEU A 48 -16.66 -20.60 -2.71
C LEU A 48 -15.18 -20.96 -2.58
N TYR A 49 -14.45 -20.77 -3.68
CA TYR A 49 -12.99 -20.88 -3.73
C TYR A 49 -12.44 -22.22 -3.24
N SER A 50 -13.16 -23.31 -3.51
CA SER A 50 -12.81 -24.65 -3.03
C SER A 50 -11.48 -25.16 -3.58
N LYS A 51 -11.02 -24.64 -4.72
CA LYS A 51 -9.75 -24.99 -5.36
C LYS A 51 -8.73 -23.84 -5.37
N ASP A 52 -9.03 -22.70 -4.75
CA ASP A 52 -8.17 -21.52 -4.80
C ASP A 52 -6.88 -21.73 -4.01
N PHE A 53 -5.74 -21.43 -4.63
CA PHE A 53 -4.44 -21.72 -4.04
C PHE A 53 -4.15 -20.88 -2.79
N TYR A 54 -4.39 -19.57 -2.85
CA TYR A 54 -4.13 -18.67 -1.73
C TYR A 54 -5.10 -18.94 -0.59
N LEU A 55 -6.40 -18.92 -0.87
CA LEU A 55 -7.43 -19.02 0.16
C LEU A 55 -7.40 -20.37 0.86
N ASN A 56 -7.14 -21.48 0.16
CA ASN A 56 -7.00 -22.78 0.83
C ASN A 56 -5.78 -22.83 1.74
N TYR A 57 -4.69 -22.12 1.40
CA TYR A 57 -3.53 -22.05 2.27
C TYR A 57 -3.81 -21.23 3.54
N VAL A 58 -4.37 -20.03 3.40
CA VAL A 58 -4.60 -19.12 4.55
C VAL A 58 -5.79 -19.52 5.41
N TRP A 59 -6.76 -20.26 4.87
CA TRP A 59 -7.94 -20.72 5.62
C TRP A 59 -7.57 -21.61 6.82
N ASP A 60 -6.50 -22.38 6.70
CA ASP A 60 -6.00 -23.23 7.78
C ASP A 60 -5.19 -22.43 8.83
N LEU A 61 -4.87 -21.17 8.56
CA LEU A 61 -4.13 -20.31 9.48
C LEU A 61 -5.11 -19.69 10.48
N LYS A 62 -4.96 -20.03 11.76
CA LYS A 62 -5.76 -19.42 12.83
C LYS A 62 -5.55 -17.92 12.95
N PHE A 63 -4.34 -17.45 12.60
CA PHE A 63 -3.94 -16.05 12.75
C PHE A 63 -2.79 -15.72 11.80
N PHE A 64 -2.91 -14.61 11.07
CA PHE A 64 -1.91 -14.09 10.12
C PHE A 64 -2.02 -12.56 10.01
N GLU A 65 -1.17 -11.95 9.18
CA GLU A 65 -0.99 -10.49 9.12
C GLU A 65 -2.25 -9.69 8.78
N ARG A 66 -3.26 -10.30 8.14
CA ARG A 66 -4.55 -9.64 7.83
C ARG A 66 -5.65 -9.92 8.84
N SER A 67 -5.44 -10.83 9.80
CA SER A 67 -6.50 -11.33 10.68
C SER A 67 -7.22 -10.23 11.45
N THR A 68 -6.50 -9.24 11.99
CA THR A 68 -7.12 -8.12 12.73
C THR A 68 -8.18 -7.42 11.88
N LEU A 69 -7.85 -7.09 10.63
CA LEU A 69 -8.75 -6.36 9.76
C LEU A 69 -9.87 -7.26 9.24
N LEU A 70 -9.58 -8.52 8.92
CA LEU A 70 -10.59 -9.53 8.58
C LEU A 70 -11.66 -9.68 9.68
N TYR A 71 -11.26 -9.69 10.95
CA TYR A 71 -12.22 -9.73 12.06
C TYR A 71 -13.06 -8.44 12.15
N ILE A 72 -12.47 -7.26 11.93
CA ILE A 72 -13.22 -6.00 11.88
C ILE A 72 -14.31 -6.06 10.80
N PHE A 73 -13.98 -6.57 9.61
CA PHE A 73 -14.95 -6.74 8.53
C PHE A 73 -16.01 -7.78 8.86
N HIS A 74 -15.61 -8.96 9.34
CA HIS A 74 -16.51 -10.07 9.63
C HIS A 74 -17.54 -9.75 10.72
N TYR A 75 -17.13 -9.03 11.76
CA TYR A 75 -18.03 -8.64 12.87
C TYR A 75 -18.79 -7.34 12.60
N SER A 76 -18.61 -6.71 11.43
CA SER A 76 -19.41 -5.57 11.02
C SER A 76 -20.84 -6.01 10.72
N PRO A 77 -21.89 -5.30 11.19
CA PRO A 77 -23.27 -5.62 10.85
C PRO A 77 -23.66 -5.17 9.42
N LEU A 78 -22.76 -4.47 8.71
CA LEU A 78 -22.97 -3.94 7.37
C LEU A 78 -22.38 -4.86 6.31
N SER A 79 -22.79 -4.73 5.05
CA SER A 79 -22.15 -5.47 3.95
C SER A 79 -20.64 -5.15 3.87
N ILE A 80 -19.87 -6.06 3.27
CA ILE A 80 -18.42 -5.90 3.11
C ILE A 80 -18.10 -4.59 2.37
N GLU A 81 -18.89 -4.24 1.35
CA GLU A 81 -18.72 -3.02 0.54
C GLU A 81 -18.98 -1.77 1.37
N ILE A 82 -20.12 -1.73 2.10
CA ILE A 82 -20.47 -0.58 2.94
C ILE A 82 -19.44 -0.41 4.07
N THR A 83 -19.02 -1.51 4.68
CA THR A 83 -17.95 -1.51 5.70
C THR A 83 -16.65 -0.97 5.12
N SER A 84 -16.28 -1.39 3.90
CA SER A 84 -15.06 -0.93 3.21
C SER A 84 -15.10 0.56 2.96
N TYR A 85 -16.21 1.09 2.42
CA TYR A 85 -16.38 2.52 2.18
C TYR A 85 -16.37 3.33 3.48
N PHE A 86 -17.08 2.87 4.51
CA PHE A 86 -17.13 3.54 5.80
C PHE A 86 -15.74 3.63 6.43
N LEU A 87 -15.01 2.52 6.51
CA LEU A 87 -13.65 2.49 7.06
C LEU A 87 -12.70 3.34 6.21
N PHE A 88 -12.79 3.25 4.88
CA PHE A 88 -12.01 4.09 3.98
C PHE A 88 -12.22 5.58 4.28
N ILE A 89 -13.46 6.06 4.26
CA ILE A 89 -13.79 7.47 4.49
C ILE A 89 -13.32 7.92 5.88
N PHE A 90 -13.58 7.13 6.91
CA PHE A 90 -13.18 7.45 8.28
C PHE A 90 -11.66 7.61 8.41
N PHE A 91 -10.89 6.62 7.95
CA PHE A 91 -9.43 6.65 8.05
C PHE A 91 -8.78 7.63 7.07
N ALA A 92 -9.39 7.89 5.92
CA ALA A 92 -8.96 8.94 5.00
C ALA A 92 -9.11 10.33 5.63
N LEU A 93 -10.29 10.62 6.22
CA LEU A 93 -10.53 11.87 6.94
C LEU A 93 -9.58 12.04 8.11
N LEU A 94 -9.33 10.98 8.89
CA LEU A 94 -8.37 11.00 9.99
C LEU A 94 -6.96 11.35 9.50
N MET A 95 -6.50 10.71 8.43
CA MET A 95 -5.18 10.95 7.86
C MET A 95 -5.04 12.37 7.30
N ILE A 96 -5.97 12.79 6.44
CA ILE A 96 -5.96 14.12 5.82
C ILE A 96 -6.05 15.21 6.89
N SER A 97 -6.92 15.06 7.89
CA SER A 97 -7.01 16.00 9.02
C SER A 97 -5.67 16.08 9.77
N SER A 98 -5.04 14.93 10.01
CA SER A 98 -3.75 14.86 10.70
C SER A 98 -2.64 15.51 9.90
N MET A 99 -2.59 15.30 8.58
CA MET A 99 -1.64 15.97 7.69
C MET A 99 -1.83 17.48 7.71
N ILE A 100 -3.07 17.96 7.56
CA ILE A 100 -3.40 19.39 7.64
C ILE A 100 -2.95 19.98 8.97
N LEU A 101 -3.17 19.26 10.08
CA LEU A 101 -2.76 19.70 11.41
C LEU A 101 -1.23 19.73 11.59
N ILE A 102 -0.51 18.76 11.03
CA ILE A 102 0.96 18.73 11.01
C ILE A 102 1.50 19.90 10.18
N PHE A 103 1.01 20.11 8.96
CA PHE A 103 1.38 21.25 8.14
C PHE A 103 1.08 22.58 8.86
N ASN A 104 -0.10 22.70 9.46
CA ASN A 104 -0.52 23.93 10.16
C ASN A 104 0.36 24.20 11.39
N TYR A 105 0.90 23.17 12.04
CA TYR A 105 1.84 23.33 13.16
C TYR A 105 3.11 24.08 12.75
N PHE A 106 3.55 23.98 11.49
CA PHE A 106 4.77 24.64 10.99
C PHE A 106 4.51 25.86 10.10
N LEU A 107 3.31 25.96 9.51
CA LEU A 107 2.91 27.02 8.58
C LEU A 107 2.11 28.15 9.23
N ASP A 108 1.47 27.88 10.37
CA ASP A 108 0.52 28.77 11.04
C ASP A 108 -0.63 29.26 10.13
N SER A 109 -0.95 28.52 9.07
CA SER A 109 -2.05 28.81 8.14
C SER A 109 -2.77 27.53 7.71
N ILE A 110 -4.04 27.43 8.09
CA ILE A 110 -4.86 26.24 7.81
C ILE A 110 -5.09 26.06 6.30
N ARG A 111 -5.28 27.16 5.57
CA ARG A 111 -5.59 27.14 4.13
C ARG A 111 -4.39 26.68 3.32
N ILE A 112 -3.21 27.20 3.63
CA ILE A 112 -1.97 26.77 2.98
C ILE A 112 -1.63 25.32 3.34
N SER A 113 -1.95 24.90 4.58
CA SER A 113 -1.82 23.50 4.98
C SER A 113 -2.71 22.56 4.17
N VAL A 114 -3.93 22.99 3.83
CA VAL A 114 -4.84 22.25 2.94
C VAL A 114 -4.26 22.12 1.55
N VAL A 115 -3.72 23.21 0.99
CA VAL A 115 -3.04 23.20 -0.32
C VAL A 115 -1.89 22.20 -0.34
N PHE A 116 -0.97 22.26 0.61
CA PHE A 116 0.17 21.33 0.63
C PHE A 116 -0.24 19.89 0.94
N THR A 117 -1.30 19.67 1.74
CA THR A 117 -1.85 18.32 1.94
C THR A 117 -2.41 17.76 0.64
N LEU A 118 -3.20 18.54 -0.11
CA LEU A 118 -3.76 18.12 -1.39
C LEU A 118 -2.66 17.83 -2.41
N LEU A 119 -1.65 18.70 -2.52
CA LEU A 119 -0.51 18.50 -3.42
C LEU A 119 0.26 17.23 -3.05
N TYR A 120 0.54 17.00 -1.76
CA TYR A 120 1.23 15.80 -1.30
C TYR A 120 0.46 14.52 -1.64
N CYS A 121 -0.83 14.44 -1.29
CA CYS A 121 -1.65 13.25 -1.56
C CYS A 121 -1.84 12.97 -3.06
N SER A 122 -1.76 14.01 -3.90
CA SER A 122 -1.95 13.89 -5.35
C SER A 122 -0.67 13.49 -6.07
N PHE A 123 0.49 14.04 -5.67
CA PHE A 123 1.73 13.95 -6.46
C PHE A 123 2.89 13.21 -5.78
N SER A 124 2.74 12.76 -4.52
CA SER A 124 3.82 12.04 -3.82
C SER A 124 4.33 10.80 -4.57
N HIS A 125 3.47 10.12 -5.33
CA HIS A 125 3.82 8.98 -6.18
C HIS A 125 4.90 9.28 -7.23
N LEU A 126 5.05 10.55 -7.64
CA LEU A 126 6.05 10.97 -8.63
C LEU A 126 7.44 11.15 -8.00
N THR A 127 7.51 11.35 -6.69
CA THR A 127 8.75 11.63 -5.97
C THR A 127 9.17 10.51 -5.05
N SER A 128 8.29 9.54 -4.78
CA SER A 128 8.52 8.58 -3.71
C SER A 128 9.49 7.48 -4.09
N ILE A 129 10.40 7.20 -3.17
CA ILE A 129 11.28 6.05 -3.23
C ILE A 129 10.46 4.82 -2.85
N GLY A 130 10.45 3.83 -3.74
CA GLY A 130 9.72 2.59 -3.52
C GLY A 130 8.24 2.67 -3.88
N MET A 131 7.82 3.73 -4.59
CA MET A 131 6.41 4.00 -4.89
C MET A 131 5.53 3.96 -3.62
N ASN A 132 6.12 4.37 -2.49
CA ASN A 132 5.45 4.35 -1.20
C ASN A 132 4.68 5.65 -1.02
N GLU A 133 3.39 5.55 -0.72
CA GLU A 133 2.52 6.70 -0.50
C GLU A 133 1.86 6.59 0.87
N LEU A 134 1.66 7.71 1.56
CA LEU A 134 0.83 7.71 2.77
C LEU A 134 -0.65 7.58 2.40
N TYR A 135 -1.09 8.32 1.36
CA TYR A 135 -2.46 8.26 0.87
C TYR A 135 -2.56 7.33 -0.35
N ASN A 136 -3.29 6.23 -0.18
CA ASN A 136 -3.75 5.40 -1.28
C ASN A 136 -5.29 5.44 -1.36
N ASN A 137 -5.83 5.00 -2.48
CA ASN A 137 -7.27 4.92 -2.73
C ASN A 137 -7.86 3.53 -2.41
N VAL A 138 -7.14 2.71 -1.63
CA VAL A 138 -7.48 1.31 -1.35
C VAL A 138 -7.56 1.09 0.17
N PRO A 139 -8.65 0.53 0.73
CA PRO A 139 -8.83 0.32 2.16
C PRO A 139 -8.05 -0.88 2.73
N VAL A 140 -6.73 -0.87 2.56
CA VAL A 140 -5.83 -1.96 3.01
C VAL A 140 -5.25 -1.72 4.39
N SER A 141 -4.71 -2.77 5.02
CA SER A 141 -4.12 -2.69 6.37
C SER A 141 -3.08 -1.57 6.52
N SER A 142 -2.24 -1.34 5.50
CA SER A 142 -1.19 -0.33 5.52
C SER A 142 -1.77 1.08 5.55
N PHE A 143 -2.84 1.34 4.79
CA PHE A 143 -3.55 2.61 4.78
C PHE A 143 -4.11 2.95 6.17
N PHE A 144 -4.87 2.03 6.77
CA PHE A 144 -5.43 2.23 8.10
C PHE A 144 -4.35 2.43 9.17
N SER A 145 -3.26 1.66 9.10
CA SER A 145 -2.10 1.86 9.98
C SER A 145 -1.45 3.23 9.77
N PHE A 146 -1.23 3.67 8.53
CA PHE A 146 -0.64 4.97 8.23
C PHE A 146 -1.54 6.13 8.65
N SER A 147 -2.86 6.01 8.57
CA SER A 147 -3.80 7.00 9.12
C SER A 147 -3.62 7.18 10.62
N LEU A 148 -3.54 6.09 11.39
CA LEU A 148 -3.28 6.14 12.83
C LEU A 148 -1.90 6.71 13.16
N LEU A 149 -0.87 6.32 12.40
CA LEU A 149 0.50 6.81 12.60
C LEU A 149 0.63 8.30 12.28
N THR A 150 -0.03 8.78 11.22
CA THR A 150 -0.08 10.21 10.89
C THR A 150 -0.70 10.99 12.04
N PHE A 151 -1.81 10.48 12.62
CA PHE A 151 -2.39 11.10 13.81
C PHE A 151 -1.46 11.00 15.03
N ALA A 152 -0.76 9.88 15.21
CA ALA A 152 0.23 9.73 16.27
C ALA A 152 1.35 10.77 16.15
N PHE A 153 1.85 11.03 14.94
CA PHE A 153 2.87 12.07 14.71
C PHE A 153 2.38 13.47 15.06
N TYR A 154 1.13 13.82 14.71
CA TYR A 154 0.54 15.08 15.18
C TYR A 154 0.51 15.14 16.72
N VAL A 155 0.08 14.07 17.38
CA VAL A 155 0.04 13.96 18.85
C VAL A 155 1.44 14.03 19.48
N ILE A 156 2.49 13.54 18.80
CA ILE A 156 3.89 13.69 19.19
C ILE A 156 4.32 15.17 19.16
N LEU A 157 3.93 15.93 18.13
CA LEU A 157 4.22 17.36 18.04
C LEU A 157 3.54 18.16 19.16
N LEU A 158 2.35 17.71 19.60
CA LEU A 158 1.67 18.23 20.80
C LEU A 158 2.27 17.73 22.13
N GLN A 159 3.36 16.95 22.08
CA GLN A 159 4.05 16.38 23.24
C GLN A 159 3.20 15.41 24.09
N ARG A 160 2.12 14.85 23.54
CA ARG A 160 1.23 13.90 24.20
C ARG A 160 1.68 12.45 23.98
N TYR A 161 2.90 12.15 24.41
CA TYR A 161 3.63 10.92 24.08
C TYR A 161 2.95 9.60 24.47
N PHE A 162 2.13 9.61 25.52
CA PHE A 162 1.37 8.43 25.96
C PHE A 162 0.23 8.09 24.97
N ILE A 163 -0.49 9.11 24.50
CA ILE A 163 -1.55 8.90 23.49
C ILE A 163 -0.91 8.46 22.16
N ALA A 164 0.22 9.07 21.78
CA ALA A 164 0.94 8.66 20.57
C ALA A 164 1.37 7.19 20.60
N ILE A 165 1.91 6.68 21.72
CA ILE A 165 2.32 5.27 21.80
C ILE A 165 1.13 4.31 21.77
N ILE A 166 -0.04 4.70 22.31
CA ILE A 166 -1.28 3.93 22.15
C ILE A 166 -1.68 3.84 20.67
N LEU A 167 -1.69 4.98 19.96
CA LEU A 167 -2.01 5.01 18.53
C LEU A 167 -1.05 4.18 17.69
N ILE A 168 0.26 4.23 17.99
CA ILE A 168 1.28 3.41 17.33
C ILE A 168 1.06 1.91 17.62
N THR A 169 0.69 1.57 18.86
CA THR A 169 0.37 0.18 19.23
C THR A 169 -0.85 -0.32 18.45
N LEU A 170 -1.92 0.48 18.38
CA LEU A 170 -3.11 0.15 17.58
C LEU A 170 -2.77 0.00 16.09
N ALA A 171 -1.95 0.89 15.54
CA ALA A 171 -1.46 0.79 14.17
C ALA A 171 -0.71 -0.54 13.93
N ALA A 172 0.11 -0.97 14.89
CA ALA A 172 0.85 -2.22 14.82
C ALA A 172 -0.05 -3.48 14.87
N TYR A 173 -1.22 -3.42 15.51
CA TYR A 173 -2.21 -4.51 15.42
C TYR A 173 -2.88 -4.59 14.06
N ILE A 174 -3.09 -3.45 13.39
CA ILE A 174 -3.68 -3.42 12.05
C ILE A 174 -2.64 -3.85 11.00
N HIS A 175 -1.41 -3.34 11.10
CA HIS A 175 -0.31 -3.68 10.23
C HIS A 175 1.02 -3.70 11.01
N PRO A 176 1.53 -4.87 11.43
CA PRO A 176 2.69 -4.98 12.32
C PRO A 176 3.94 -4.25 11.84
N VAL A 177 4.28 -4.38 10.55
CA VAL A 177 5.47 -3.74 9.96
C VAL A 177 5.37 -2.21 10.01
N CYS A 178 4.27 -1.64 9.52
CA CYS A 178 4.03 -0.19 9.57
C CYS A 178 4.06 0.35 11.01
N GLY A 179 3.40 -0.34 11.95
CA GLY A 179 3.42 0.05 13.37
C GLY A 179 4.81 0.03 13.99
N MET A 180 5.63 -0.97 13.65
CA MET A 180 7.04 -1.04 14.05
C MET A 180 7.84 0.14 13.48
N HIS A 181 7.63 0.51 12.21
CA HIS A 181 8.28 1.70 11.62
C HIS A 181 7.87 2.98 12.37
N GLY A 182 6.59 3.13 12.70
CA GLY A 182 6.09 4.23 13.52
C GLY A 182 6.74 4.28 14.90
N TYR A 183 6.96 3.13 15.54
CA TYR A 183 7.66 3.03 16.82
C TYR A 183 9.14 3.42 16.73
N ILE A 184 9.84 3.04 15.65
CA ILE A 184 11.23 3.46 15.39
C ILE A 184 11.30 4.98 15.31
N TYR A 185 10.43 5.62 14.53
CA TYR A 185 10.42 7.07 14.38
C TYR A 185 9.99 7.82 15.66
N TYR A 186 9.03 7.27 16.41
CA TYR A 186 8.70 7.77 17.75
C TYR A 186 9.91 7.74 18.68
N SER A 187 10.68 6.65 18.65
CA SER A 187 11.89 6.48 19.45
C SER A 187 12.97 7.49 19.06
N LEU A 188 13.21 7.66 17.76
CA LEU A 188 14.13 8.68 17.23
C LEU A 188 13.73 10.09 17.65
N TYR A 189 12.45 10.46 17.49
CA TYR A 189 11.94 11.75 17.94
C TYR A 189 12.20 11.96 19.45
N MET A 190 11.89 10.95 20.26
CA MET A 190 12.05 11.01 21.72
C MET A 190 13.50 11.16 22.14
N ILE A 191 14.45 10.48 21.47
CA ILE A 191 15.88 10.56 21.78
C ILE A 191 16.42 11.96 21.47
N PHE A 192 16.07 12.52 20.31
CA PHE A 192 16.67 13.75 19.78
C PHE A 192 15.92 15.05 20.12
N LYS A 193 14.72 14.97 20.71
CA LYS A 193 14.01 16.17 21.17
C LYS A 193 14.82 16.93 22.21
N GLU A 194 14.53 18.22 22.34
CA GLU A 194 15.20 19.11 23.29
C GLU A 194 15.16 18.59 24.73
N GLY A 195 16.22 18.89 25.49
CA GLY A 195 16.41 18.46 26.87
C GLY A 195 17.54 17.44 27.04
N ASN A 196 17.58 16.82 28.22
CA ASN A 196 18.61 15.85 28.57
C ASN A 196 18.31 14.48 27.95
N ILE A 197 19.20 13.99 27.07
CA ILE A 197 19.07 12.71 26.36
C ILE A 197 18.82 11.52 27.31
N ARG A 198 19.43 11.52 28.50
CA ARG A 198 19.25 10.46 29.50
C ARG A 198 17.81 10.43 30.04
N ASN A 199 17.22 11.61 30.28
CA ASN A 199 15.84 11.71 30.73
C ASN A 199 14.86 11.33 29.62
N ASN A 200 15.17 11.72 28.38
CA ASN A 200 14.42 11.33 27.20
C ASN A 200 14.39 9.82 27.00
N ILE A 201 15.55 9.14 27.10
CA ILE A 201 15.66 7.68 27.01
C ILE A 201 14.88 7.00 28.14
N ARG A 202 15.01 7.47 29.40
CA ARG A 202 14.22 6.92 30.53
C ARG A 202 12.70 7.02 30.28
N LYS A 203 12.24 8.17 29.76
CA LYS A 203 10.84 8.36 29.41
C LYS A 203 10.41 7.46 28.25
N LEU A 204 11.25 7.30 27.23
CA LEU A 204 11.02 6.39 26.12
C LEU A 204 10.87 4.95 26.63
N ILE A 205 11.79 4.45 27.47
CA ILE A 205 11.73 3.10 28.04
C ILE A 205 10.41 2.89 28.79
N LYS A 206 10.03 3.82 29.68
CA LYS A 206 8.76 3.74 30.44
C LYS A 206 7.53 3.66 29.53
N LEU A 207 7.49 4.45 28.46
CA LEU A 207 6.36 4.46 27.53
C LEU A 207 6.38 3.25 26.59
N SER A 208 7.57 2.76 26.25
CA SER A 208 7.77 1.59 25.40
C SER A 208 7.26 0.30 26.04
N THR A 209 7.16 0.23 27.37
CA THR A 209 6.52 -0.90 28.05
C THR A 209 5.11 -1.17 27.52
N ILE A 210 4.35 -0.14 27.14
CA ILE A 210 3.01 -0.31 26.57
C ILE A 210 3.11 -1.02 25.22
N PHE A 211 3.92 -0.48 24.30
CA PHE A 211 4.10 -1.06 22.98
C PHE A 211 4.61 -2.51 23.09
N VAL A 212 5.63 -2.75 23.89
CA VAL A 212 6.22 -4.09 24.12
C VAL A 212 5.20 -5.07 24.69
N LEU A 213 4.45 -4.68 25.74
CA LEU A 213 3.49 -5.54 26.42
C LEU A 213 2.37 -6.04 25.49
N PHE A 214 1.94 -5.20 24.55
CA PHE A 214 0.85 -5.54 23.63
C PHE A 214 1.35 -6.11 22.30
N PHE A 215 2.44 -5.57 21.74
CA PHE A 215 2.96 -5.96 20.44
C PHE A 215 3.68 -7.31 20.47
N ILE A 216 4.48 -7.61 21.52
CA ILE A 216 5.22 -8.89 21.58
C ILE A 216 4.29 -10.10 21.57
N PRO A 217 3.22 -10.17 22.39
CA PRO A 217 2.26 -11.27 22.31
C PRO A 217 1.65 -11.42 20.91
N TYR A 218 1.30 -10.31 20.27
CA TYR A 218 0.75 -10.31 18.92
C TYR A 218 1.74 -10.90 17.89
N VAL A 219 2.99 -10.44 17.90
CA VAL A 219 4.06 -11.00 17.04
C VAL A 219 4.32 -12.46 17.36
N TYR A 220 4.31 -12.85 18.63
CA TYR A 220 4.46 -14.24 19.04
C TYR A 220 3.37 -15.13 18.43
N PHE A 221 2.11 -14.70 18.43
CA PHE A 221 1.02 -15.44 17.79
C PHE A 221 1.19 -15.52 16.27
N LEU A 222 1.61 -14.44 15.61
CA LEU A 222 1.91 -14.46 14.16
C LEU A 222 3.03 -15.46 13.82
N LEU A 223 4.12 -15.44 14.59
CA LEU A 223 5.23 -16.36 14.41
C LEU A 223 4.84 -17.81 14.70
N ARG A 224 4.01 -18.05 15.72
CA ARG A 224 3.54 -19.40 16.08
C ARG A 224 2.57 -19.98 15.06
N SER A 225 1.77 -19.15 14.41
CA SER A 225 0.89 -19.58 13.31
C SER A 225 1.67 -19.85 12.02
N SER A 226 2.92 -19.39 11.94
CA SER A 226 3.78 -19.69 10.80
C SER A 226 4.22 -21.14 10.83
N LYS A 227 3.91 -21.90 9.77
CA LYS A 227 4.38 -23.28 9.61
C LYS A 227 5.91 -23.26 9.50
N PRO A 228 6.66 -23.85 10.46
CA PRO A 228 8.12 -23.84 10.44
C PRO A 228 8.62 -24.74 9.32
N ILE A 229 9.48 -24.22 8.46
CA ILE A 229 10.10 -25.00 7.38
C ILE A 229 11.53 -24.55 7.20
N ASN A 230 12.45 -25.53 7.14
CA ASN A 230 13.82 -25.31 6.72
C ASN A 230 13.88 -25.10 5.20
N ILE A 231 13.56 -23.90 4.74
CA ILE A 231 13.81 -23.46 3.36
C ILE A 231 15.05 -22.58 3.35
N ASN A 232 15.82 -22.65 2.27
CA ASN A 232 16.95 -21.77 2.04
C ASN A 232 16.47 -20.31 2.02
N SER A 233 16.92 -19.53 3.00
CA SER A 233 16.58 -18.11 3.17
C SER A 233 16.90 -17.25 1.94
N THR A 234 17.94 -17.62 1.19
CA THR A 234 18.33 -16.95 -0.05
C THR A 234 17.23 -17.08 -1.11
N LEU A 235 16.61 -18.25 -1.21
CA LEU A 235 15.53 -18.49 -2.17
C LEU A 235 14.28 -17.68 -1.81
N VAL A 236 13.94 -17.60 -0.52
CA VAL A 236 12.82 -16.76 -0.04
C VAL A 236 13.07 -15.29 -0.37
N ALA A 237 14.29 -14.79 -0.13
CA ALA A 237 14.66 -13.43 -0.46
C ALA A 237 14.57 -13.13 -1.97
N GLN A 238 14.97 -14.06 -2.83
CA GLN A 238 14.83 -13.96 -4.29
C GLN A 238 13.36 -13.92 -4.72
N ILE A 239 12.49 -14.72 -4.11
CA ILE A 239 11.05 -14.72 -4.41
C ILE A 239 10.42 -13.38 -4.00
N LEU A 240 10.79 -12.84 -2.84
CA LEU A 240 10.33 -11.52 -2.39
C LEU A 240 10.85 -10.40 -3.28
N GLU A 241 12.10 -10.49 -3.73
CA GLU A 241 12.71 -9.59 -4.72
C GLU A 241 11.92 -9.61 -6.05
N PHE A 242 11.61 -10.80 -6.55
CA PHE A 242 10.83 -10.99 -7.77
C PHE A 242 9.47 -10.31 -7.68
N ARG A 243 8.71 -10.58 -6.61
CA ARG A 243 7.35 -10.07 -6.42
C ARG A 243 7.33 -8.55 -6.24
N ILE A 244 8.05 -8.06 -5.22
CA ILE A 244 7.91 -6.70 -4.70
C ILE A 244 9.26 -6.05 -4.42
N GLY A 245 10.31 -6.39 -5.19
CA GLY A 245 11.68 -5.90 -4.99
C GLY A 245 11.83 -4.39 -4.83
N HIS A 246 10.96 -3.59 -5.44
CA HIS A 246 10.99 -2.13 -5.33
C HIS A 246 10.73 -1.61 -3.90
N HIS A 247 10.08 -2.40 -3.04
CA HIS A 247 9.87 -2.07 -1.62
C HIS A 247 11.04 -2.48 -0.70
N PHE A 248 12.03 -3.23 -1.19
CA PHE A 248 13.17 -3.69 -0.38
C PHE A 248 14.50 -3.15 -0.89
N TYR A 249 14.68 -3.13 -2.20
CA TYR A 249 15.98 -2.92 -2.81
C TYR A 249 16.08 -1.53 -3.45
N PRO A 250 17.00 -0.68 -2.96
CA PRO A 250 17.27 0.65 -3.50
C PRO A 250 17.56 0.68 -5.01
N GLN A 251 18.16 -0.38 -5.56
CA GLN A 251 18.57 -0.40 -6.97
C GLN A 251 17.40 -0.44 -7.97
N TYR A 252 16.19 -0.81 -7.54
CA TYR A 252 15.00 -0.76 -8.40
C TYR A 252 14.44 0.66 -8.56
N GLN A 253 15.01 1.64 -7.87
CA GLN A 253 14.55 3.03 -7.90
C GLN A 253 15.40 3.84 -8.88
N GLY A 254 14.75 4.65 -9.71
CA GLY A 254 15.44 5.55 -10.62
C GLY A 254 16.33 6.55 -9.87
N ALA A 255 17.52 6.84 -10.41
CA ALA A 255 18.48 7.75 -9.80
C ALA A 255 17.89 9.16 -9.50
N ILE A 256 16.95 9.61 -10.33
CA ILE A 256 16.25 10.88 -10.12
C ILE A 256 15.44 10.90 -8.82
N HIS A 257 14.80 9.79 -8.44
CA HIS A 257 14.02 9.70 -7.20
C HIS A 257 14.94 9.78 -5.99
N TRP A 258 16.09 9.09 -6.03
CA TRP A 258 17.12 9.20 -5.00
C TRP A 258 17.67 10.62 -4.86
N PHE A 259 17.95 11.29 -5.98
CA PHE A 259 18.40 12.68 -5.97
C PHE A 259 17.38 13.62 -5.32
N ILE A 260 16.11 13.53 -5.73
CA ILE A 260 15.01 14.33 -5.15
C ILE A 260 14.88 14.04 -3.66
N PHE A 261 14.86 12.77 -3.26
CA PHE A 261 14.74 12.37 -1.87
C PHE A 261 15.87 12.89 -0.99
N ILE A 262 17.13 12.77 -1.43
CA ILE A 262 18.30 13.26 -0.69
C ILE A 262 18.26 14.79 -0.57
N LEU A 263 17.89 15.49 -1.65
CA LEU A 263 17.71 16.94 -1.63
C LEU A 263 16.63 17.36 -0.63
N LEU A 264 15.46 16.70 -0.67
CA LEU A 264 14.35 16.93 0.25
C LEU A 264 14.78 16.69 1.71
N CYS A 265 15.44 15.57 1.99
CA CYS A 265 15.93 15.28 3.34
C CYS A 265 16.98 16.31 3.82
N THR A 266 17.86 16.77 2.94
CA THR A 266 18.88 17.78 3.26
C THR A 266 18.26 19.11 3.65
N ILE A 267 17.30 19.60 2.85
CA ILE A 267 16.52 20.81 3.15
C ILE A 267 15.82 20.68 4.52
N SER A 268 15.30 19.50 4.80
CA SER A 268 14.54 19.21 6.02
C SER A 268 15.40 19.16 7.26
N ILE A 269 16.61 18.59 7.17
CA ILE A 269 17.60 18.65 8.24
C ILE A 269 17.93 20.11 8.55
N ALA A 270 18.20 20.93 7.53
CA ALA A 270 18.51 22.34 7.70
C ALA A 270 17.35 23.10 8.37
N TYR A 271 16.11 22.86 7.95
CA TYR A 271 14.91 23.45 8.54
C TYR A 271 14.70 23.00 9.98
N PHE A 272 14.58 21.69 10.24
CA PHE A 272 14.23 21.18 11.56
C PHE A 272 15.34 21.36 12.59
N ARG A 273 16.61 21.50 12.19
CA ARG A 273 17.69 21.91 13.10
C ARG A 273 17.37 23.20 13.85
N LYS A 274 16.69 24.14 13.19
CA LYS A 274 16.32 25.44 13.77
C LYS A 274 14.99 25.40 14.51
N TYR A 275 14.02 24.62 14.03
CA TYR A 275 12.63 24.71 14.50
C TYR A 275 12.15 23.53 15.35
N ASN A 276 12.69 22.32 15.18
CA ASN A 276 12.28 21.14 15.95
C ASN A 276 13.37 20.04 15.91
N ARG A 277 14.20 19.98 16.97
CA ARG A 277 15.30 18.98 17.04
C ARG A 277 14.83 17.53 17.04
N GLY A 278 13.63 17.25 17.56
CA GLY A 278 13.06 15.90 17.53
C GLY A 278 12.80 15.45 16.09
N MET A 279 12.19 16.32 15.27
CA MET A 279 11.97 16.05 13.84
C MET A 279 13.28 15.97 13.05
N MET A 280 14.29 16.78 13.40
CA MET A 280 15.62 16.64 12.80
C MET A 280 16.20 15.23 13.08
N GLY A 281 16.05 14.73 14.31
CA GLY A 281 16.45 13.37 14.68
C GLY A 281 15.67 12.26 13.96
N VAL A 282 14.39 12.49 13.68
CA VAL A 282 13.58 11.60 12.82
C VAL A 282 14.19 11.51 11.42
N ILE A 283 14.54 12.65 10.81
CA ILE A 283 15.14 12.66 9.46
C ILE A 283 16.52 11.99 9.45
N ILE A 284 17.43 12.43 10.32
CA ILE A 284 18.81 11.90 10.37
C ILE A 284 18.81 10.42 10.75
N GLY A 285 18.08 10.06 11.81
CA GLY A 285 17.99 8.68 12.28
C GLY A 285 17.31 7.77 11.27
N GLY A 286 16.26 8.24 10.59
CA GLY A 286 15.60 7.50 9.52
C GLY A 286 16.51 7.25 8.32
N LEU A 287 17.26 8.26 7.87
CA LEU A 287 18.30 8.06 6.85
C LEU A 287 19.33 7.03 7.29
N GLY A 288 19.77 7.09 8.55
CA GLY A 288 20.65 6.07 9.14
C GLY A 288 20.05 4.67 9.08
N VAL A 289 18.76 4.51 9.41
CA VAL A 289 18.04 3.23 9.31
C VAL A 289 18.00 2.74 7.87
N ILE A 290 17.66 3.58 6.89
CA ILE A 290 17.62 3.21 5.47
C ILE A 290 19.01 2.80 4.96
N ILE A 291 20.07 3.52 5.34
CA ILE A 291 21.45 3.20 4.95
C ILE A 291 21.87 1.85 5.56
N LEU A 292 21.68 1.67 6.87
CA LEU A 292 22.01 0.42 7.55
C LEU A 292 21.21 -0.76 7.00
N TYR A 293 19.93 -0.55 6.71
CA TYR A 293 19.06 -1.52 6.06
C TYR A 293 19.59 -1.91 4.68
N SER A 294 19.94 -0.93 3.85
CA SER A 294 20.45 -1.16 2.50
C SER A 294 21.78 -1.91 2.51
N ILE A 295 22.69 -1.52 3.42
CA ILE A 295 23.96 -2.22 3.63
C ILE A 295 23.72 -3.66 4.10
N GLY A 296 22.86 -3.85 5.10
CA GLY A 296 22.49 -5.15 5.63
C GLY A 296 21.86 -6.10 4.60
N LEU A 297 21.05 -5.55 3.70
CA LEU A 297 20.38 -6.30 2.64
C LEU A 297 21.34 -6.63 1.50
N ILE A 298 22.07 -5.64 0.97
CA ILE A 298 22.90 -5.79 -0.24
C ILE A 298 24.22 -6.50 0.06
N ILE A 299 24.88 -6.16 1.17
CA ILE A 299 26.23 -6.68 1.48
C ILE A 299 26.15 -7.97 2.29
N PHE A 300 25.23 -8.02 3.27
CA PHE A 300 25.17 -9.13 4.23
C PHE A 300 24.01 -10.11 3.99
N SER A 301 23.10 -9.82 3.05
CA SER A 301 21.95 -10.67 2.71
C SER A 301 21.14 -11.15 3.93
N ILE A 302 20.96 -10.27 4.92
CA ILE A 302 20.27 -10.62 6.18
C ILE A 302 18.77 -10.82 5.91
N GLU A 303 18.29 -12.07 6.03
CA GLU A 303 16.90 -12.46 5.78
C GLU A 303 15.89 -11.64 6.60
N PHE A 304 16.17 -11.44 7.89
CA PHE A 304 15.33 -10.65 8.78
C PHE A 304 15.05 -9.25 8.25
N LEU A 305 16.05 -8.62 7.61
CA LEU A 305 15.88 -7.30 7.01
C LEU A 305 14.91 -7.36 5.83
N THR A 306 15.03 -8.36 4.95
CA THR A 306 14.06 -8.54 3.86
C THR A 306 12.63 -8.54 4.40
N ASN A 307 12.32 -9.31 5.45
CA ASN A 307 10.96 -9.37 6.01
C ASN A 307 10.48 -8.08 6.71
N SER A 308 11.39 -7.18 7.11
CA SER A 308 11.05 -5.92 7.79
C SER A 308 10.60 -4.78 6.86
N VAL A 309 10.87 -4.90 5.56
CA VAL A 309 10.47 -3.95 4.51
C VAL A 309 10.78 -2.47 4.87
N LEU A 310 11.93 -2.23 5.51
CA LEU A 310 12.25 -0.92 6.11
C LEU A 310 12.39 0.21 5.09
N LEU A 311 12.59 -0.07 3.79
CA LEU A 311 12.62 0.98 2.77
C LEU A 311 11.27 1.69 2.66
N ILE A 312 10.13 1.02 2.93
CA ILE A 312 8.79 1.64 2.99
C ILE A 312 8.75 2.81 3.98
N SER A 313 9.58 2.77 5.01
CA SER A 313 9.67 3.83 6.01
C SER A 313 10.15 5.16 5.43
N SER A 314 10.69 5.21 4.20
CA SER A 314 11.06 6.44 3.46
C SER A 314 9.87 7.39 3.31
N VAL A 315 8.64 6.87 3.26
CA VAL A 315 7.41 7.65 3.11
C VAL A 315 7.26 8.73 4.20
N TRP A 316 7.72 8.43 5.43
CA TRP A 316 7.69 9.39 6.53
C TRP A 316 8.73 10.49 6.35
N LEU A 317 9.91 10.14 5.85
CA LEU A 317 10.98 11.09 5.58
C LEU A 317 10.60 12.04 4.46
N GLU A 318 9.98 11.54 3.41
CA GLU A 318 9.42 12.34 2.32
C GLU A 318 8.32 13.27 2.81
N PHE A 319 7.36 12.74 3.57
CA PHE A 319 6.27 13.56 4.12
C PHE A 319 6.79 14.71 4.99
N PHE A 320 7.64 14.42 5.97
CA PHE A 320 8.20 15.47 6.81
C PHE A 320 9.13 16.40 6.05
N SER A 321 9.73 15.92 4.95
CA SER A 321 10.50 16.80 4.10
C SER A 321 9.65 17.78 3.31
N MET A 322 8.50 17.32 2.83
CA MET A 322 7.51 18.19 2.20
C MET A 322 6.93 19.20 3.19
N VAL A 323 6.79 18.85 4.47
CA VAL A 323 6.43 19.81 5.54
C VAL A 323 7.49 20.91 5.68
N ALA A 324 8.78 20.56 5.67
CA ALA A 324 9.87 21.53 5.74
C ALA A 324 9.90 22.46 4.51
N VAL A 325 9.80 21.89 3.30
CA VAL A 325 9.75 22.66 2.04
C VAL A 325 8.55 23.60 2.04
N ALA A 326 7.36 23.11 2.40
CA ALA A 326 6.17 23.94 2.51
C ALA A 326 6.38 25.13 3.45
N ALA A 327 6.99 24.89 4.61
CA ALA A 327 7.23 25.93 5.60
C ALA A 327 8.25 26.98 5.15
N ILE A 328 9.30 26.57 4.44
CA ILE A 328 10.27 27.50 3.84
C ILE A 328 9.59 28.34 2.75
N THR A 329 8.89 27.69 1.83
CA THR A 329 8.19 28.36 0.72
C THR A 329 7.17 29.37 1.24
N TRP A 330 6.38 28.99 2.25
CA TRP A 330 5.38 29.88 2.83
C TRP A 330 6.02 31.09 3.52
N LYS A 331 7.07 30.89 4.32
CA LYS A 331 7.81 31.99 4.96
C LYS A 331 8.43 32.93 3.92
N PHE A 332 8.96 32.39 2.83
CA PHE A 332 9.51 33.18 1.72
C PHE A 332 8.41 34.02 1.04
N ILE A 333 7.23 33.46 0.80
CA ILE A 333 6.10 34.20 0.23
C ILE A 333 5.66 35.33 1.18
N GLN A 334 5.53 35.03 2.47
CA GLN A 334 5.16 36.03 3.48
C GLN A 334 6.17 37.18 3.56
N SER A 335 7.47 36.89 3.53
CA SER A 335 8.51 37.93 3.67
C SER A 335 8.64 38.83 2.46
N ASN A 336 8.53 38.29 1.24
CA ASN A 336 8.84 39.05 0.02
C ASN A 336 7.66 39.86 -0.51
N PHE A 337 6.43 39.36 -0.35
CA PHE A 337 5.29 39.98 -1.03
C PHE A 337 4.53 41.00 -0.16
N LYS A 338 4.93 41.23 1.11
CA LYS A 338 4.27 42.18 2.06
C LYS A 338 2.73 42.10 2.02
N LEU A 339 2.19 40.90 1.81
CA LEU A 339 0.80 40.69 1.45
C LEU A 339 -0.09 40.89 2.67
N GLU A 340 -1.30 41.44 2.45
CA GLU A 340 -2.40 41.16 3.37
C GLU A 340 -2.67 39.66 3.35
N ILE A 341 -2.10 38.97 4.33
CA ILE A 341 -1.99 37.49 4.41
C ILE A 341 -3.31 36.79 4.08
N ARG A 342 -4.43 37.39 4.48
CA ARG A 342 -5.75 36.75 4.42
C ARG A 342 -6.37 36.67 3.02
N SER A 343 -6.08 37.60 2.11
CA SER A 343 -6.68 37.62 0.77
C SER A 343 -5.95 36.66 -0.17
N TRP A 344 -4.62 36.62 -0.13
CA TRP A 344 -3.81 35.74 -0.97
C TRP A 344 -3.92 34.27 -0.62
N GLU A 345 -4.08 33.91 0.66
CA GLU A 345 -4.40 32.54 1.03
C GLU A 345 -5.66 32.02 0.32
N ILE A 346 -6.68 32.86 0.18
CA ILE A 346 -7.92 32.49 -0.51
C ILE A 346 -7.64 32.27 -2.00
N PHE A 347 -6.92 33.19 -2.64
CA PHE A 347 -6.58 33.06 -4.06
C PHE A 347 -5.70 31.85 -4.35
N ILE A 348 -4.67 31.58 -3.54
CA ILE A 348 -3.80 30.41 -3.70
C ILE A 348 -4.63 29.13 -3.50
N THR A 349 -5.44 29.08 -2.45
CA THR A 349 -6.29 27.90 -2.18
C THR A 349 -7.27 27.67 -3.32
N ALA A 350 -8.01 28.70 -3.73
CA ALA A 350 -8.96 28.61 -4.83
C ALA A 350 -8.27 28.23 -6.15
N GLY A 351 -7.12 28.84 -6.45
CA GLY A 351 -6.34 28.56 -7.65
C GLY A 351 -5.86 27.12 -7.70
N VAL A 352 -5.31 26.58 -6.61
CA VAL A 352 -4.88 25.17 -6.56
C VAL A 352 -6.07 24.23 -6.64
N LEU A 353 -7.18 24.53 -5.98
CA LEU A 353 -8.39 23.70 -6.08
C LEU A 353 -8.93 23.67 -7.52
N ILE A 354 -8.97 24.82 -8.20
CA ILE A 354 -9.36 24.91 -9.61
C ILE A 354 -8.40 24.11 -10.49
N LEU A 355 -7.09 24.29 -10.34
CA LEU A 355 -6.08 23.56 -11.10
C LEU A 355 -6.21 22.04 -10.89
N MET A 356 -6.42 21.60 -9.65
CA MET A 356 -6.63 20.19 -9.34
C MET A 356 -7.92 19.65 -9.98
N LEU A 357 -9.03 20.39 -9.93
CA LEU A 357 -10.27 20.01 -10.60
C LEU A 357 -10.11 19.95 -12.12
N THR A 358 -9.42 20.92 -12.73
CA THR A 358 -9.07 20.89 -14.15
C THR A 358 -8.22 19.67 -14.48
N TRP A 359 -7.21 19.37 -13.65
CA TRP A 359 -6.38 18.18 -13.81
C TRP A 359 -7.17 16.89 -13.67
N VAL A 360 -8.17 16.80 -12.78
CA VAL A 360 -9.08 15.64 -12.73
C VAL A 360 -9.84 15.47 -14.03
N ILE A 361 -10.41 16.55 -14.58
CA ILE A 361 -11.19 16.50 -15.82
C ILE A 361 -10.30 16.07 -16.99
N VAL A 362 -9.13 16.69 -17.13
CA VAL A 362 -8.15 16.35 -18.18
C VAL A 362 -7.58 14.95 -17.98
N GLY A 363 -7.26 14.58 -16.74
CA GLY A 363 -6.72 13.29 -16.38
C GLY A 363 -7.66 12.14 -16.72
N LYS A 364 -8.97 12.30 -16.50
CA LYS A 364 -9.98 11.31 -16.93
C LYS A 364 -9.96 11.10 -18.45
N TYR A 365 -9.77 12.17 -19.21
CA TYR A 365 -9.63 12.06 -20.67
C TYR A 365 -8.32 11.36 -21.07
N LEU A 366 -7.20 11.69 -20.40
CA LEU A 366 -5.88 11.10 -20.67
C LEU A 366 -5.78 9.62 -20.27
N HIS A 367 -6.50 9.18 -19.23
CA HIS A 367 -6.46 7.81 -18.72
C HIS A 367 -7.65 6.96 -19.18
N HIS A 368 -8.32 7.37 -20.26
CA HIS A 368 -9.50 6.66 -20.78
C HIS A 368 -9.20 5.18 -21.09
N GLU A 369 -8.02 4.87 -21.64
CA GLU A 369 -7.62 3.49 -21.93
C GLU A 369 -7.48 2.62 -20.67
N THR A 370 -6.94 3.18 -19.58
CA THR A 370 -6.86 2.45 -18.30
C THR A 370 -8.24 2.17 -17.71
N GLN A 371 -9.17 3.11 -17.85
CA GLN A 371 -10.56 2.91 -17.42
C GLN A 371 -11.27 1.85 -18.25
N LEU A 372 -11.10 1.88 -19.58
CA LEU A 372 -11.64 0.86 -20.48
C LEU A 372 -11.11 -0.53 -20.13
N LEU A 373 -9.80 -0.65 -19.87
CA LEU A 373 -9.21 -1.92 -19.44
C LEU A 373 -9.86 -2.44 -18.15
N LEU A 374 -10.08 -1.57 -17.16
CA LEU A 374 -10.75 -1.94 -15.91
C LEU A 374 -12.20 -2.40 -16.14
N GLU A 375 -12.97 -1.67 -16.95
CA GLU A 375 -14.33 -2.03 -17.33
C GLU A 375 -14.38 -3.41 -17.99
N GLU A 376 -13.43 -3.70 -18.89
CA GLU A 376 -13.31 -5.02 -19.52
C GLU A 376 -12.95 -6.13 -18.51
N GLN A 377 -12.11 -5.86 -17.50
CA GLN A 377 -11.82 -6.86 -16.45
C GLN A 377 -13.07 -7.17 -15.62
N ILE A 378 -13.87 -6.15 -15.32
CA ILE A 378 -15.14 -6.31 -14.60
C ILE A 378 -16.10 -7.13 -15.45
N GLU A 379 -16.30 -6.75 -16.71
CA GLU A 379 -17.21 -7.39 -17.64
C GLU A 379 -16.87 -8.87 -17.86
N ILE A 380 -15.61 -9.21 -18.13
CA ILE A 380 -15.20 -10.61 -18.31
C ILE A 380 -15.30 -11.42 -17.02
N SER A 381 -15.09 -10.80 -15.85
CA SER A 381 -15.26 -11.46 -14.55
C SER A 381 -16.73 -11.76 -14.24
N GLU A 382 -17.63 -10.85 -14.55
CA GLU A 382 -19.07 -11.08 -14.45
C GLU A 382 -19.53 -12.21 -15.38
N ASN A 383 -19.05 -12.21 -16.63
CA ASN A 383 -19.37 -13.27 -17.59
C ASN A 383 -18.82 -14.62 -17.12
N ALA A 384 -17.60 -14.67 -16.60
CA ALA A 384 -17.04 -15.88 -15.99
C ALA A 384 -17.92 -16.39 -14.84
N SER A 385 -18.47 -15.50 -14.00
CA SER A 385 -19.40 -15.86 -12.92
C SER A 385 -20.70 -16.50 -13.42
N ARG A 386 -21.21 -16.04 -14.57
CA ARG A 386 -22.48 -16.56 -15.14
C ARG A 386 -22.32 -17.93 -15.79
N ILE A 387 -21.19 -18.19 -16.45
CA ILE A 387 -21.01 -19.37 -17.31
C ILE A 387 -20.28 -20.54 -16.65
N SER A 388 -19.62 -20.32 -15.51
CA SER A 388 -18.85 -21.35 -14.80
C SER A 388 -19.51 -21.73 -13.48
N SER A 389 -19.15 -22.89 -12.95
CA SER A 389 -19.52 -23.36 -11.62
C SER A 389 -18.54 -22.88 -10.54
N LYS A 390 -18.98 -22.85 -9.28
CA LYS A 390 -18.15 -22.42 -8.13
C LYS A 390 -16.88 -23.28 -7.92
N VAL A 391 -16.89 -24.52 -8.41
CA VAL A 391 -15.77 -25.48 -8.27
C VAL A 391 -14.75 -25.37 -9.39
N ASP A 392 -15.02 -24.54 -10.40
CA ASP A 392 -14.13 -24.36 -11.53
C ASP A 392 -12.89 -23.56 -11.16
N LEU A 393 -11.79 -23.91 -11.80
CA LEU A 393 -10.48 -23.34 -11.56
C LEU A 393 -9.99 -22.55 -12.78
N PHE A 394 -9.57 -21.31 -12.53
CA PHE A 394 -9.18 -20.35 -13.56
C PHE A 394 -7.67 -20.07 -13.56
N ILE A 395 -7.15 -19.82 -14.75
CA ILE A 395 -5.94 -18.99 -14.97
C ILE A 395 -6.39 -17.63 -15.46
N ILE A 396 -5.78 -16.57 -14.90
CA ILE A 396 -6.09 -15.19 -15.22
C ILE A 396 -4.82 -14.40 -15.55
N PRO A 397 -4.90 -13.26 -16.26
CA PRO A 397 -3.79 -12.33 -16.41
C PRO A 397 -3.22 -11.89 -15.05
N GLN A 398 -1.94 -11.54 -15.00
CA GLN A 398 -1.24 -11.25 -13.75
C GLN A 398 -1.87 -10.08 -12.97
N ASN A 399 -2.40 -9.09 -13.70
CA ASN A 399 -2.99 -7.86 -13.16
C ASN A 399 -4.50 -7.94 -12.88
N PHE A 400 -5.15 -9.10 -13.03
CA PHE A 400 -6.59 -9.29 -12.82
C PHE A 400 -6.97 -9.37 -11.34
N THR A 401 -6.72 -8.29 -10.61
CA THR A 401 -6.90 -8.24 -9.16
C THR A 401 -8.37 -8.23 -8.72
N PHE A 402 -9.29 -7.88 -9.62
CA PHE A 402 -10.74 -7.86 -9.35
C PHE A 402 -11.42 -9.21 -9.56
N PHE A 403 -10.78 -10.15 -10.28
CA PHE A 403 -11.43 -11.35 -10.78
C PHE A 403 -12.05 -12.18 -9.66
N LYS A 404 -11.30 -12.51 -8.60
CA LYS A 404 -11.82 -13.34 -7.52
C LYS A 404 -12.99 -12.70 -6.80
N THR A 405 -12.93 -11.39 -6.57
CA THR A 405 -13.98 -10.62 -5.89
C THR A 405 -15.28 -10.62 -6.69
N ILE A 406 -15.20 -10.39 -8.01
CA ILE A 406 -16.38 -10.25 -8.88
C ILE A 406 -16.89 -11.62 -9.35
N ALA A 407 -15.99 -12.44 -9.89
CA ALA A 407 -16.36 -13.75 -10.43
C ALA A 407 -16.72 -14.74 -9.31
N LYS A 408 -16.18 -14.57 -8.10
CA LYS A 408 -16.31 -15.53 -6.99
C LYS A 408 -15.91 -16.94 -7.44
N ARG A 409 -14.76 -17.04 -8.12
CA ARG A 409 -14.20 -18.29 -8.66
C ARG A 409 -12.78 -18.51 -8.16
N SER A 410 -12.37 -19.77 -8.14
CA SER A 410 -11.03 -20.19 -7.70
C SER A 410 -9.98 -19.82 -8.75
N CYS A 411 -8.83 -19.34 -8.32
CA CYS A 411 -7.66 -19.17 -9.18
C CYS A 411 -6.59 -20.22 -8.89
N TYR A 412 -5.97 -20.76 -9.95
CA TYR A 412 -4.83 -21.67 -9.81
C TYR A 412 -3.63 -20.97 -9.15
N VAL A 413 -3.39 -19.73 -9.53
CA VAL A 413 -2.42 -18.84 -8.91
C VAL A 413 -2.88 -17.41 -9.11
N ASP A 414 -2.55 -16.55 -8.15
CA ASP A 414 -2.81 -15.12 -8.19
C ASP A 414 -1.50 -14.42 -7.84
N TYR A 415 -1.06 -13.48 -8.66
CA TYR A 415 0.21 -12.81 -8.47
C TYR A 415 0.22 -11.87 -7.26
N LYS A 416 -0.90 -11.21 -6.97
CA LYS A 416 -0.99 -10.29 -5.85
C LYS A 416 -1.23 -11.01 -4.54
N SER A 417 -2.04 -12.07 -4.51
CA SER A 417 -2.36 -12.76 -3.26
C SER A 417 -1.21 -13.63 -2.75
N ILE A 418 -0.54 -13.22 -1.66
CA ILE A 418 0.46 -14.08 -1.02
C ILE A 418 0.28 -14.23 0.48
N ALA A 419 0.70 -15.39 0.97
CA ALA A 419 0.98 -15.59 2.37
C ALA A 419 2.52 -15.52 2.56
N HIS A 420 3.00 -14.73 3.53
CA HIS A 420 4.44 -14.54 3.79
C HIS A 420 5.06 -15.75 4.53
N HIS A 421 4.72 -16.96 4.11
CA HIS A 421 5.25 -18.21 4.65
C HIS A 421 6.12 -18.92 3.60
N PRO A 422 7.34 -19.36 3.96
CA PRO A 422 8.28 -19.93 2.99
C PRO A 422 7.74 -21.06 2.10
N ALA A 423 6.96 -22.02 2.62
CA ALA A 423 6.36 -23.08 1.77
C ALA A 423 5.41 -22.53 0.73
N TYR A 424 4.55 -21.60 1.16
CA TYR A 424 3.59 -20.99 0.26
C TYR A 424 4.33 -20.21 -0.83
N LEU A 425 5.30 -19.39 -0.47
CA LEU A 425 6.09 -18.58 -1.39
C LEU A 425 6.78 -19.43 -2.46
N LEU A 426 7.38 -20.56 -2.08
CA LEU A 426 8.02 -21.47 -3.02
C LEU A 426 7.01 -22.04 -4.03
N LYS A 427 5.90 -22.60 -3.54
CA LYS A 427 4.86 -23.18 -4.40
C LYS A 427 4.16 -22.12 -5.25
N TRP A 428 3.96 -20.93 -4.70
CA TRP A 428 3.46 -19.77 -5.42
C TRP A 428 4.38 -19.41 -6.59
N TYR A 429 5.68 -19.29 -6.32
CA TYR A 429 6.67 -18.93 -7.34
C TYR A 429 6.78 -20.00 -8.43
N GLU A 430 6.80 -21.28 -8.08
CA GLU A 430 6.74 -22.40 -9.04
C GLU A 430 5.51 -22.30 -9.96
N ARG A 431 4.33 -21.98 -9.41
CA ARG A 431 3.11 -21.78 -10.20
C ARG A 431 3.19 -20.56 -11.10
N ILE A 432 3.74 -19.44 -10.61
CA ILE A 432 3.96 -18.24 -11.43
C ILE A 432 4.88 -18.56 -12.61
N GLN A 433 6.01 -19.22 -12.38
CA GLN A 433 6.92 -19.63 -13.44
C GLN A 433 6.25 -20.59 -14.43
N SER A 434 5.48 -21.56 -13.93
CA SER A 434 4.76 -22.51 -14.79
C SER A 434 3.72 -21.85 -15.69
N ILE A 435 2.99 -20.84 -15.22
CA ILE A 435 1.88 -20.25 -15.96
C ILE A 435 2.34 -19.08 -16.84
N TYR A 436 3.17 -18.19 -16.30
CA TYR A 436 3.54 -16.94 -16.94
C TYR A 436 4.94 -16.96 -17.54
N ASN A 437 5.74 -18.01 -17.29
CA ASN A 437 7.11 -18.13 -17.78
C ASN A 437 7.95 -16.88 -17.51
N ILE A 438 7.82 -16.32 -16.30
CA ILE A 438 8.62 -15.20 -15.81
C ILE A 438 9.36 -15.61 -14.55
N ASN A 439 10.54 -15.04 -14.32
CA ASN A 439 11.42 -15.39 -13.21
C ASN A 439 12.18 -14.16 -12.66
N ILE A 440 13.03 -14.40 -11.66
CA ILE A 440 13.84 -13.36 -11.02
C ILE A 440 14.82 -12.67 -11.96
N ASP A 441 15.34 -13.35 -12.98
CA ASP A 441 16.28 -12.76 -13.94
C ASP A 441 15.57 -11.75 -14.85
N ASP A 442 14.31 -11.99 -15.20
CA ASP A 442 13.48 -11.00 -15.91
C ASP A 442 13.32 -9.72 -15.08
N ARG A 443 13.10 -9.87 -13.77
CA ARG A 443 12.98 -8.74 -12.82
C ARG A 443 14.29 -7.98 -12.70
N ARG A 444 15.41 -8.68 -12.57
CA ARG A 444 16.75 -8.08 -12.48
C ARG A 444 17.19 -7.42 -13.78
N SER A 445 16.65 -7.88 -14.91
CA SER A 445 16.80 -7.26 -16.23
C SER A 445 15.88 -6.05 -16.42
N MET A 446 15.13 -5.62 -15.39
CA MET A 446 14.22 -4.48 -15.41
C MET A 446 13.11 -4.61 -16.47
N LEU A 447 12.74 -5.84 -16.84
CA LEU A 447 11.61 -6.07 -17.73
C LEU A 447 10.29 -5.78 -17.00
N ASN A 448 9.30 -5.27 -17.74
CA ASN A 448 7.94 -5.15 -17.23
C ASN A 448 7.31 -6.54 -17.13
N LEU A 449 7.39 -7.13 -15.94
CA LEU A 449 6.92 -8.50 -15.68
C LEU A 449 5.46 -8.70 -16.09
N ASN A 450 4.60 -7.70 -15.86
CA ASN A 450 3.19 -7.78 -16.21
C ASN A 450 2.99 -7.92 -17.72
N SER A 451 3.64 -7.05 -18.50
CA SER A 451 3.54 -7.10 -19.96
C SER A 451 4.15 -8.39 -20.52
N LEU A 452 5.23 -8.89 -19.91
CA LEU A 452 5.88 -10.13 -20.31
C LEU A 452 5.00 -11.36 -20.00
N ALA A 453 4.39 -11.41 -18.80
CA ALA A 453 3.46 -12.45 -18.39
C ALA A 453 2.23 -12.49 -19.28
N ASP A 454 1.65 -11.33 -19.58
CA ASP A 454 0.49 -11.20 -20.46
C ASP A 454 0.83 -11.68 -21.89
N LEU A 455 2.02 -11.33 -22.39
CA LEU A 455 2.52 -11.81 -23.68
C LEU A 455 2.70 -13.34 -23.71
N HIS A 456 3.31 -13.92 -22.67
CA HIS A 456 3.49 -15.36 -22.57
C HIS A 456 2.16 -16.09 -22.48
N LEU A 457 1.23 -15.59 -21.65
CA LEU A 457 -0.11 -16.16 -21.51
C LEU A 457 -0.91 -16.10 -22.82
N ALA A 458 -0.81 -15.00 -23.56
CA ALA A 458 -1.41 -14.83 -24.88
C ALA A 458 -0.83 -15.79 -25.95
N LYS A 459 0.38 -16.31 -25.73
CA LYS A 459 1.09 -17.23 -26.64
C LYS A 459 1.14 -18.69 -26.18
N THR A 460 0.60 -19.01 -25.01
CA THR A 460 0.50 -20.40 -24.52
C THR A 460 -0.14 -21.33 -25.56
N PRO A 461 0.54 -22.41 -26.00
CA PRO A 461 -0.02 -23.34 -26.97
C PRO A 461 -1.06 -24.26 -26.33
N ASP A 462 -2.02 -24.73 -27.12
CA ASP A 462 -3.10 -25.61 -26.64
C ASP A 462 -2.60 -26.88 -25.96
N SER A 463 -1.49 -27.46 -26.42
CA SER A 463 -0.86 -28.63 -25.79
C SER A 463 -0.52 -28.39 -24.32
N THR A 464 -0.08 -27.16 -23.99
CA THR A 464 0.21 -26.77 -22.61
C THR A 464 -1.08 -26.62 -21.80
N LEU A 465 -2.14 -26.05 -22.41
CA LEU A 465 -3.45 -25.95 -21.77
C LEU A 465 -4.04 -27.34 -21.46
N SER A 466 -3.91 -28.31 -22.37
CA SER A 466 -4.35 -29.70 -22.13
C SER A 466 -3.58 -30.34 -20.96
N VAL A 467 -2.27 -30.12 -20.89
CA VAL A 467 -1.43 -30.60 -19.76
C VAL A 467 -1.88 -29.96 -18.45
N TRP A 468 -2.17 -28.67 -18.44
CA TRP A 468 -2.65 -27.97 -17.25
C TRP A 468 -4.03 -28.45 -16.80
N ASN A 469 -4.96 -28.66 -17.74
CA ASN A 469 -6.26 -29.26 -17.42
C ASN A 469 -6.10 -30.66 -16.81
N LYS A 470 -5.29 -31.52 -17.44
CA LYS A 470 -5.06 -32.89 -16.96
C LYS A 470 -4.40 -32.93 -15.58
N ASN A 471 -3.38 -32.12 -15.34
CA ASN A 471 -2.57 -32.20 -14.12
C ASN A 471 -3.15 -31.38 -12.96
N PHE A 472 -3.84 -30.28 -13.26
CA PHE A 472 -4.28 -29.31 -12.26
C PHE A 472 -5.80 -29.07 -12.25
N GLN A 473 -6.54 -29.71 -13.16
CA GLN A 473 -7.99 -29.51 -13.32
C GLN A 473 -8.37 -28.05 -13.61
N ILE A 474 -7.55 -27.35 -14.40
CA ILE A 474 -7.85 -25.99 -14.82
C ILE A 474 -8.93 -26.03 -15.89
N ASN A 475 -10.07 -25.40 -15.60
CA ASN A 475 -11.27 -25.46 -16.43
C ASN A 475 -11.36 -24.28 -17.41
N TYR A 476 -10.81 -23.12 -17.04
CA TYR A 476 -10.93 -21.90 -17.80
C TYR A 476 -9.62 -21.10 -17.80
N ILE A 477 -9.44 -20.32 -18.86
CA ILE A 477 -8.34 -19.36 -18.98
C ILE A 477 -8.86 -18.04 -19.54
N ILE A 478 -8.42 -16.94 -18.93
CA ILE A 478 -8.57 -15.60 -19.50
C ILE A 478 -7.23 -15.21 -20.12
N ARG A 479 -7.23 -14.87 -21.41
CA ARG A 479 -6.01 -14.52 -22.17
C ARG A 479 -6.06 -13.10 -22.70
N PRO A 480 -4.95 -12.36 -22.67
CA PRO A 480 -4.82 -11.11 -23.42
C PRO A 480 -4.86 -11.37 -24.95
N ILE A 481 -5.37 -10.41 -25.70
CA ILE A 481 -5.42 -10.42 -27.18
C ILE A 481 -4.21 -9.65 -27.74
N PRO A 482 -3.57 -10.12 -28.83
CA PRO A 482 -3.96 -11.24 -29.68
C PRO A 482 -3.57 -12.60 -29.09
N ILE A 483 -4.46 -13.58 -29.24
CA ILE A 483 -4.17 -14.99 -28.91
C ILE A 483 -3.59 -15.72 -30.12
N SER A 484 -2.74 -16.72 -29.87
CA SER A 484 -2.43 -17.73 -30.89
C SER A 484 -3.70 -18.47 -31.33
N GLU A 485 -3.70 -19.04 -32.54
CA GLU A 485 -4.76 -19.97 -32.95
C GLU A 485 -4.96 -21.03 -31.87
N SER A 486 -6.21 -21.22 -31.46
CA SER A 486 -6.59 -22.09 -30.35
C SER A 486 -7.83 -22.88 -30.73
N MET A 487 -7.78 -24.18 -30.49
CA MET A 487 -8.86 -25.15 -30.69
C MET A 487 -9.93 -25.05 -29.59
N TYR A 488 -9.61 -24.38 -28.47
CA TYR A 488 -10.54 -24.21 -27.35
C TYR A 488 -11.58 -23.12 -27.64
N PRO A 489 -12.87 -23.37 -27.34
CA PRO A 489 -13.94 -22.43 -27.64
C PRO A 489 -13.79 -21.14 -26.82
N ILE A 490 -13.89 -20.01 -27.52
CA ILE A 490 -14.00 -18.69 -26.91
C ILE A 490 -15.45 -18.51 -26.48
N LEU A 491 -15.68 -18.49 -25.16
CA LEU A 491 -17.03 -18.30 -24.60
C LEU A 491 -17.41 -16.82 -24.53
N TYR A 492 -16.43 -15.95 -24.37
CA TYR A 492 -16.64 -14.52 -24.25
C TYR A 492 -15.39 -13.75 -24.67
N ARG A 493 -15.56 -12.55 -25.24
CA ARG A 493 -14.47 -11.74 -25.78
C ARG A 493 -14.74 -10.25 -25.61
N THR A 494 -13.76 -9.54 -25.08
CA THR A 494 -13.67 -8.07 -25.09
C THR A 494 -12.65 -7.63 -26.14
N LYS A 495 -12.32 -6.32 -26.18
CA LYS A 495 -11.27 -5.81 -27.07
C LYS A 495 -9.89 -6.36 -26.69
N HIS A 496 -9.59 -6.46 -25.40
CA HIS A 496 -8.26 -6.83 -24.91
C HIS A 496 -8.16 -8.24 -24.33
N TYR A 497 -9.28 -8.91 -24.03
CA TYR A 497 -9.27 -10.22 -23.39
C TYR A 497 -10.25 -11.21 -24.03
N CYS A 498 -9.97 -12.50 -23.89
CA CYS A 498 -10.93 -13.56 -24.19
C CYS A 498 -10.96 -14.60 -23.07
N LEU A 499 -12.15 -15.13 -22.81
CA LEU A 499 -12.41 -16.21 -21.86
C LEU A 499 -12.62 -17.51 -22.65
N GLN A 500 -11.76 -18.50 -22.41
CA GLN A 500 -11.81 -19.80 -23.06
C GLN A 500 -12.10 -20.91 -22.04
N LYS A 501 -12.80 -21.95 -22.50
CA LYS A 501 -13.01 -23.19 -21.74
C LYS A 501 -12.02 -24.24 -22.18
N ILE A 502 -11.31 -24.82 -21.22
CA ILE A 502 -10.36 -25.91 -21.45
C ILE A 502 -11.07 -27.22 -21.13
N GLU A 503 -11.71 -27.81 -22.13
CA GLU A 503 -12.29 -29.17 -22.03
C GLU A 503 -11.42 -30.15 -22.79
N ASN A 504 -11.18 -31.32 -22.20
CA ASN A 504 -10.71 -32.45 -23.00
C ASN A 504 -11.92 -32.97 -23.79
N GLU A 505 -11.75 -33.17 -25.09
CA GLU A 505 -12.64 -34.04 -25.86
C GLU A 505 -12.71 -35.46 -25.28
#